data_AF-A0A943SAJ8-F1
#
_entry.id   AF-A0A943SAJ8-F1
#
_cell.length_a   1.000
_cell.length_b   1.000
_cell.length_c   1.000
_cell.angle_alpha   90.00
_cell.angle_beta   90.00
_cell.angle_gamma   90.00
#
_symmetry.space_group_name_H-M   'P 1'
#
loop_
_entity.id
_entity.type
_entity.pdbx_description
1 polymer ?
#
loop_
_entity_poly.entity_id
_entity_poly.type
_entity_poly.pdbx_seq_one_letter_code
_entity_poly.pdbx_strand_id
1 'polypeptide(L)'
;MLRINKQKMKYSLQGKRIEVYERDQDGNIKFYESDSGEKIPLIKKEVVGFSEPTIFYANISNKLSEVLAKQFGIALYEWLLNRYAKPNDIILDTHVGSASSLIACYNTNHKFVGFELDEYYYKVSKQRLDTEMAQMRLSDFM
;
A
#
# COMPACT_ATOMS: atom_id res chain seq x y z
N MET A 1 -15.09 4.71 8.64
CA MET A 1 -13.85 3.90 8.51
C MET A 1 -12.93 4.33 7.35
N LEU A 2 -12.98 5.59 6.85
CA LEU A 2 -12.25 6.03 5.63
C LEU A 2 -11.08 7.00 5.89
N ARG A 3 -10.77 7.33 7.16
CA ARG A 3 -9.73 8.31 7.52
C ARG A 3 -8.39 7.70 7.94
N ILE A 4 -8.33 6.38 8.18
CA ILE A 4 -7.18 5.70 8.81
C ILE A 4 -6.03 5.41 7.83
N ASN A 5 -6.28 5.41 6.51
CA ASN A 5 -5.30 4.94 5.52
C ASN A 5 -4.78 6.04 4.58
N LYS A 6 -4.68 7.28 5.06
CA LYS A 6 -4.14 8.41 4.28
C LYS A 6 -2.64 8.55 4.52
N GLN A 7 -1.82 8.14 3.56
CA GLN A 7 -0.38 8.34 3.62
C GLN A 7 -0.01 9.71 3.02
N LYS A 8 0.95 10.38 3.66
CA LYS A 8 1.51 11.65 3.18
C LYS A 8 2.48 11.35 2.06
N MET A 9 2.10 11.73 0.84
CA MET A 9 2.90 11.50 -0.37
C MET A 9 3.39 12.84 -0.92
N LYS A 10 4.48 12.80 -1.69
CA LYS A 10 5.04 13.96 -2.39
C LYS A 10 5.12 13.64 -3.87
N TYR A 11 4.80 14.60 -4.72
CA TYR A 11 5.07 14.51 -6.16
C TYR A 11 5.68 15.82 -6.65
N SER A 12 6.45 15.73 -7.73
CA SER A 12 7.02 16.88 -8.44
C SER A 12 6.68 16.76 -9.92
N LEU A 13 6.26 17.86 -10.53
CA LEU A 13 5.98 17.90 -11.97
C LEU A 13 7.28 18.10 -12.73
N GLN A 14 7.50 17.29 -13.76
CA GLN A 14 8.63 17.45 -14.68
C GLN A 14 8.28 18.55 -15.70
N GLY A 15 9.26 19.38 -16.08
CA GLY A 15 9.08 20.35 -17.16
C GLY A 15 9.13 21.82 -16.73
N LYS A 16 9.33 22.13 -15.43
CA LYS A 16 9.60 23.52 -15.02
C LYS A 16 11.02 23.91 -15.41
N ARG A 17 11.18 25.10 -15.98
CA ARG A 17 12.47 25.74 -16.16
C ARG A 17 12.96 26.20 -14.79
N ILE A 18 14.13 25.70 -14.38
CA ILE A 18 14.77 26.08 -13.12
C ILE A 18 16.06 26.81 -13.49
N GLU A 19 16.18 28.03 -12.99
CA GLU A 19 17.41 28.82 -13.08
C GLU A 19 18.42 28.28 -12.08
N VAL A 20 19.53 27.74 -12.58
CA VAL A 20 20.63 27.29 -11.74
C VAL A 20 21.61 28.44 -11.60
N TYR A 21 21.69 29.00 -10.40
CA TYR A 21 22.61 30.08 -10.09
C TYR A 21 24.07 29.59 -9.96
N GLU A 22 25.01 30.46 -10.29
CA GLU A 22 26.43 30.21 -10.05
C GLU A 22 26.70 30.21 -8.55
N ARG A 23 27.46 29.21 -8.08
CA ARG A 23 27.84 29.07 -6.66
C ARG A 23 29.33 29.30 -6.47
N ASP A 24 29.71 29.85 -5.32
CA ASP A 24 31.10 29.96 -4.89
C ASP A 24 31.65 28.62 -4.34
N GLN A 25 32.90 28.61 -3.87
CA GLN A 25 33.57 27.41 -3.35
C GLN A 25 32.93 26.88 -2.05
N ASP A 26 32.13 27.71 -1.37
CA ASP A 26 31.42 27.38 -0.13
C ASP A 26 29.94 26.99 -0.36
N GLY A 27 29.48 27.02 -1.62
CA GLY A 27 28.14 26.59 -2.03
C GLY A 27 27.06 27.67 -1.95
N ASN A 28 27.42 28.93 -1.68
CA ASN A 28 26.50 30.06 -1.66
C ASN A 28 26.30 30.64 -3.07
N ILE A 29 25.14 31.25 -3.33
CA ILE A 29 24.82 31.87 -4.62
C ILE A 29 25.69 33.12 -4.81
N LYS A 30 26.35 33.25 -5.97
CA LYS A 30 27.07 34.47 -6.35
C LYS A 30 26.09 35.55 -6.81
N PHE A 31 26.25 36.75 -6.27
CA PHE A 31 25.52 37.96 -6.65
C PHE A 31 26.50 38.98 -7.23
N TYR A 32 26.06 39.80 -8.20
CA TYR A 32 26.75 41.02 -8.59
C TYR A 32 25.95 42.23 -8.10
N GLU A 33 26.65 43.29 -7.70
CA GLU A 33 26.01 44.56 -7.34
C GLU A 33 25.86 45.43 -8.59
N SER A 34 24.63 45.85 -8.83
CA SER A 34 24.28 46.89 -9.81
C SER A 34 24.83 48.25 -9.36
N ASP A 35 25.02 49.18 -10.29
CA ASP A 35 25.35 50.59 -10.02
C ASP A 35 24.31 51.30 -9.11
N SER A 36 23.13 50.70 -8.94
CA SER A 36 22.07 51.10 -8.01
C SER A 36 22.18 50.48 -6.60
N GLY A 37 23.20 49.67 -6.33
CA GLY A 37 23.41 48.97 -5.05
C GLY A 37 22.55 47.72 -4.85
N GLU A 38 21.83 47.27 -5.87
CA GLU A 38 20.96 46.09 -5.80
C GLU A 38 21.71 44.81 -6.16
N LYS A 39 21.58 43.77 -5.33
CA LYS A 39 22.27 42.48 -5.51
C LYS A 39 21.46 41.56 -6.42
N ILE A 40 21.98 41.29 -7.62
CA ILE A 40 21.31 40.43 -8.62
C ILE A 40 22.06 39.08 -8.70
N PRO A 41 21.38 37.93 -8.59
CA PRO A 41 22.02 36.61 -8.64
C PRO A 41 22.49 36.25 -10.06
N LEU A 42 23.70 35.70 -10.20
CA LEU A 42 24.22 35.24 -11.50
C LEU A 42 23.59 33.90 -11.90
N ILE A 43 22.84 33.88 -13.01
CA ILE A 43 22.23 32.67 -13.57
C ILE A 43 23.28 31.96 -14.45
N LYS A 44 23.66 30.72 -14.08
CA LYS A 44 24.66 29.92 -14.81
C LYS A 44 24.05 29.15 -15.99
N LYS A 45 22.85 28.61 -15.82
CA LYS A 45 22.10 27.89 -16.87
C LYS A 45 20.64 27.70 -16.49
N GLU A 46 19.76 27.68 -17.48
CA GLU A 46 18.42 27.13 -17.34
C GLU A 46 18.46 25.62 -17.64
N VAL A 47 17.91 24.82 -16.72
CA VAL A 47 17.70 23.39 -16.95
C VAL A 47 16.23 23.05 -16.75
N VAL A 48 15.73 22.12 -17.56
CA VAL A 48 14.39 21.55 -17.36
C VAL A 48 14.49 20.56 -16.20
N GLY A 49 13.80 20.88 -15.11
CA GLY A 49 13.85 20.10 -13.87
C GLY A 49 12.49 19.74 -13.32
N PHE A 50 12.51 19.30 -12.06
CA PHE A 50 11.31 18.98 -11.28
C PHE A 50 10.86 20.19 -10.48
N SER A 51 9.55 20.45 -10.43
CA SER A 51 9.01 21.47 -9.53
C SER A 51 9.29 21.13 -8.06
N GLU A 52 9.17 22.14 -7.19
CA GLU A 52 9.16 21.89 -5.76
C GLU A 52 8.10 20.82 -5.39
N PRO A 53 8.40 19.89 -4.46
CA PRO A 53 7.49 18.79 -4.16
C PRO A 53 6.20 19.27 -3.49
N THR A 54 5.07 19.00 -4.13
CA THR A 54 3.75 19.29 -3.55
C THR A 54 3.28 18.11 -2.71
N ILE A 55 2.80 18.40 -1.50
CA ILE A 55 2.29 17.39 -0.57
C ILE A 55 0.83 17.07 -0.93
N PHE A 56 0.50 15.78 -0.99
CA PHE A 56 -0.88 15.33 -1.07
C PHE A 56 -1.11 14.13 -0.16
N TYR A 57 -2.36 13.95 0.23
CA TYR A 57 -2.79 12.83 1.06
C TYR A 57 -3.54 11.84 0.18
N ALA A 58 -2.86 10.75 -0.18
CA ALA A 58 -3.48 9.66 -0.93
C ALA A 58 -3.95 8.59 0.03
N ASN A 59 -5.13 8.04 -0.25
CA ASN A 59 -5.53 6.78 0.35
C ASN A 59 -4.87 5.67 -0.48
N ILE A 60 -3.84 4.98 0.05
CA ILE A 60 -3.37 3.73 -0.55
C ILE A 60 -4.33 2.62 -0.11
N SER A 61 -5.58 2.80 -0.52
CA SER A 61 -6.52 1.72 -0.61
C SER A 61 -6.22 1.08 -1.94
N ASN A 62 -5.69 -0.15 -1.95
CA ASN A 62 -5.84 -1.09 -3.06
C ASN A 62 -7.34 -1.30 -3.28
N LYS A 63 -8.01 -0.31 -3.86
CA LYS A 63 -9.47 -0.14 -3.82
C LYS A 63 -10.11 -1.04 -4.87
N LEU A 64 -9.88 -2.33 -4.73
CA LEU A 64 -10.96 -3.28 -4.79
C LEU A 64 -12.03 -2.79 -3.79
N SER A 65 -13.27 -2.63 -4.24
CA SER A 65 -14.38 -2.24 -3.37
C SER A 65 -14.39 -3.09 -2.09
N GLU A 66 -14.96 -2.65 -0.96
CA GLU A 66 -14.97 -3.47 0.28
C GLU A 66 -15.49 -4.90 0.04
N VAL A 67 -16.46 -5.05 -0.87
CA VAL A 67 -16.97 -6.34 -1.35
C VAL A 67 -15.89 -7.14 -2.08
N LEU A 68 -15.19 -6.49 -3.01
CA LEU A 68 -14.13 -7.09 -3.79
C LEU A 68 -12.92 -7.41 -2.90
N ALA A 69 -12.54 -6.58 -1.93
CA ALA A 69 -11.49 -6.87 -0.94
C ALA A 69 -11.86 -8.03 0.01
N LYS A 70 -13.15 -8.21 0.32
CA LYS A 70 -13.64 -9.38 1.07
C LYS A 70 -13.57 -10.67 0.26
N GLN A 71 -13.60 -10.62 -1.08
CA GLN A 71 -13.40 -11.80 -1.94
C GLN A 71 -11.96 -11.96 -2.45
N PHE A 72 -11.21 -10.87 -2.56
CA PHE A 72 -9.88 -10.85 -3.17
C PHE A 72 -8.85 -11.38 -2.20
N GLY A 73 -8.45 -12.61 -2.46
CA GLY A 73 -7.56 -13.38 -1.62
C GLY A 73 -8.02 -14.82 -1.57
N ILE A 74 -9.32 -15.07 -1.39
CA ILE A 74 -9.84 -16.43 -1.25
C ILE A 74 -9.56 -17.24 -2.51
N ALA A 75 -9.99 -16.77 -3.69
CA ALA A 75 -9.77 -17.48 -4.95
C ALA A 75 -8.28 -17.70 -5.28
N LEU A 76 -7.42 -16.73 -4.92
CA LEU A 76 -5.98 -16.87 -5.10
C LEU A 76 -5.40 -17.94 -4.18
N TYR A 77 -5.78 -17.93 -2.89
CA TYR A 77 -5.34 -18.93 -1.94
C TYR A 77 -5.88 -20.33 -2.30
N GLU A 78 -7.14 -20.46 -2.72
CA GLU A 78 -7.68 -21.73 -3.20
C GLU A 78 -6.88 -22.25 -4.41
N TRP A 79 -6.53 -21.37 -5.35
CA TRP A 79 -5.69 -21.73 -6.49
C TRP A 79 -4.30 -22.21 -6.05
N LEU A 80 -3.67 -21.54 -5.09
CA LEU A 80 -2.38 -21.92 -4.53
C LEU A 80 -2.47 -23.28 -3.81
N LEU A 81 -3.46 -23.45 -2.94
CA LEU A 81 -3.65 -24.66 -2.15
C LEU A 81 -3.88 -25.87 -3.05
N ASN A 82 -4.78 -25.78 -4.03
CA ASN A 82 -5.04 -26.87 -4.97
C ASN A 82 -3.84 -27.26 -5.84
N ARG A 83 -2.84 -26.38 -5.98
CA ARG A 83 -1.67 -26.61 -6.84
C ARG A 83 -0.43 -27.06 -6.07
N TYR A 84 -0.29 -26.61 -4.83
CA TYR A 84 0.94 -26.78 -4.06
C TYR A 84 0.76 -27.51 -2.73
N ALA A 85 -0.43 -27.49 -2.13
CA ALA A 85 -0.70 -28.24 -0.91
C ALA A 85 -1.13 -29.67 -1.22
N LYS A 86 -0.77 -30.60 -0.33
CA LYS A 86 -1.19 -32.00 -0.40
C LYS A 86 -2.35 -32.27 0.56
N PRO A 87 -3.17 -33.30 0.29
CA PRO A 87 -4.17 -33.75 1.25
C PRO A 87 -3.54 -34.01 2.63
N ASN A 88 -4.19 -33.50 3.68
CA ASN A 88 -3.76 -33.54 5.09
C ASN A 88 -2.63 -32.59 5.50
N ASP A 89 -2.10 -31.75 4.60
CA ASP A 89 -1.19 -30.67 5.01
C ASP A 89 -1.88 -29.72 5.99
N ILE A 90 -1.08 -29.16 6.91
CA ILE A 90 -1.50 -28.11 7.84
C ILE A 90 -0.92 -26.79 7.36
N ILE A 91 -1.80 -25.86 6.98
CA ILE A 91 -1.40 -24.56 6.46
C ILE A 91 -1.21 -23.58 7.62
N LEU A 92 -0.06 -22.92 7.67
CA LEU A 92 0.25 -21.89 8.67
C LEU A 92 0.16 -20.51 8.04
N ASP A 93 -0.63 -19.63 8.64
CA ASP A 93 -0.63 -18.20 8.35
C ASP A 93 -0.28 -17.41 9.62
N THR A 94 0.85 -16.71 9.59
CA THR A 94 1.33 -15.91 10.72
C THR A 94 0.76 -14.49 10.75
N HIS A 95 0.13 -14.04 9.66
CA HIS A 95 -0.39 -12.69 9.47
C HIS A 95 -1.79 -12.75 8.84
N VAL A 96 -2.73 -13.37 9.57
CA VAL A 96 -4.07 -13.71 9.09
C VAL A 96 -4.80 -12.50 8.51
N GLY A 97 -4.65 -11.32 9.14
CA GLY A 97 -5.14 -10.05 8.64
C GLY A 97 -6.66 -10.00 8.54
N SER A 98 -7.20 -10.46 7.41
CA SER A 98 -8.64 -10.50 7.11
C SER A 98 -9.25 -11.90 7.15
N ALA A 99 -8.48 -12.96 7.42
CA ALA A 99 -8.89 -14.37 7.39
C ALA A 99 -9.16 -14.98 6.00
N SER A 100 -8.81 -14.30 4.90
CA SER A 100 -9.05 -14.80 3.54
C SER A 100 -8.30 -16.12 3.25
N SER A 101 -7.09 -16.30 3.78
CA SER A 101 -6.29 -17.52 3.70
C SER A 101 -6.95 -18.69 4.44
N LEU A 102 -7.45 -18.45 5.66
CA LEU A 102 -8.11 -19.47 6.48
C LEU A 102 -9.43 -19.92 5.87
N ILE A 103 -10.21 -18.99 5.32
CA ILE A 103 -11.45 -19.31 4.58
C ILE A 103 -11.12 -20.19 3.37
N ALA A 104 -10.07 -19.88 2.60
CA ALA A 104 -9.64 -20.73 1.49
C ALA A 104 -9.19 -22.13 1.95
N CYS A 105 -8.51 -22.23 3.09
CA CYS A 105 -8.14 -23.53 3.68
C CYS A 105 -9.39 -24.34 4.04
N TYR A 106 -10.39 -23.70 4.67
CA TYR A 106 -11.69 -24.33 4.96
C TYR A 106 -12.38 -24.80 3.68
N ASN A 107 -12.44 -23.95 2.65
CA ASN A 107 -13.08 -24.27 1.36
C ASN A 107 -12.44 -25.44 0.62
N THR A 108 -11.12 -25.59 0.76
CA THR A 108 -10.34 -26.65 0.10
C THR A 108 -10.08 -27.84 1.03
N ASN A 109 -10.74 -27.89 2.19
CA ASN A 109 -10.66 -28.99 3.15
C ASN A 109 -9.24 -29.25 3.70
N HIS A 110 -8.43 -28.18 3.84
CA HIS A 110 -7.11 -28.21 4.47
C HIS A 110 -7.20 -27.80 5.93
N LYS A 111 -6.39 -28.44 6.78
CA LYS A 111 -6.22 -28.01 8.18
C LYS A 111 -5.39 -26.73 8.20
N PHE A 112 -5.64 -25.85 9.17
CA PHE A 112 -4.93 -24.57 9.24
C PHE A 112 -4.66 -24.10 10.67
N VAL A 113 -3.65 -23.25 10.81
CA VAL A 113 -3.30 -22.51 12.04
C VAL A 113 -3.06 -21.05 11.65
N GLY A 114 -3.71 -20.13 12.36
CA GLY A 114 -3.63 -18.70 12.09
C GLY A 114 -3.20 -17.91 13.32
N PHE A 115 -2.31 -16.94 13.14
CA PHE A 115 -1.94 -15.95 14.16
C PHE A 115 -2.32 -14.54 13.73
N GLU A 116 -2.83 -13.76 14.68
CA GLU A 116 -3.05 -12.32 14.54
C GLU A 116 -2.67 -11.67 15.87
N LEU A 117 -1.82 -10.64 15.81
CA LEU A 117 -1.22 -10.03 17.00
C LEU A 117 -2.15 -8.97 17.60
N ASP A 118 -2.85 -8.24 16.74
CA ASP A 118 -3.74 -7.17 17.16
C ASP A 118 -5.11 -7.73 17.57
N GLU A 119 -5.53 -7.43 18.81
CA GLU A 119 -6.76 -7.98 19.39
C GLU A 119 -8.02 -7.57 18.60
N TYR A 120 -8.06 -6.35 18.07
CA TYR A 120 -9.20 -5.88 17.29
C TYR A 120 -9.27 -6.64 15.97
N TYR A 121 -8.16 -6.77 15.24
CA TYR A 121 -8.13 -7.52 13.98
C TYR A 121 -8.36 -9.01 14.19
N TYR A 122 -7.86 -9.59 15.29
CA TYR A 122 -8.15 -10.97 15.67
C TYR A 122 -9.66 -11.20 15.79
N LYS A 123 -10.37 -10.33 16.54
CA LYS A 123 -11.83 -10.44 16.72
C LYS A 123 -12.58 -10.31 15.40
N VAL A 124 -12.22 -9.33 14.57
CA VAL A 124 -12.86 -9.11 13.26
C VAL A 124 -12.63 -10.28 12.32
N SER A 125 -11.39 -10.77 12.21
CA SER A 125 -11.03 -11.93 11.39
C SER A 125 -11.73 -13.20 11.85
N LYS A 126 -11.76 -13.46 13.16
CA LYS A 126 -12.45 -14.61 13.74
C LYS A 126 -13.94 -14.58 13.45
N GLN A 127 -14.60 -13.43 13.69
CA GLN A 127 -16.02 -13.28 13.39
C GLN A 127 -16.31 -13.54 11.91
N ARG A 128 -15.46 -13.04 11.01
CA ARG A 128 -15.60 -13.30 9.57
C ARG A 128 -15.45 -14.78 9.25
N LEU A 129 -14.42 -15.45 9.76
CA LEU A 129 -14.21 -16.89 9.56
C LEU A 129 -15.41 -17.70 10.07
N ASP A 130 -15.86 -17.44 11.30
CA ASP A 130 -17.00 -18.13 11.91
C ASP A 130 -18.27 -17.96 11.08
N THR A 131 -18.52 -16.75 10.54
CA THR A 131 -19.66 -16.48 9.66
C THR A 131 -19.60 -17.29 8.37
N GLU A 132 -18.42 -17.39 7.74
CA GLU A 132 -18.24 -18.15 6.49
C GLU A 132 -18.31 -19.66 6.71
N MET A 133 -17.87 -20.15 7.88
CA MET A 133 -17.97 -21.56 8.26
C MET A 133 -19.40 -21.97 8.65
N ALA A 134 -20.19 -21.05 9.21
CA ALA A 134 -21.58 -21.28 9.57
C ALA A 134 -22.53 -21.28 8.35
N GLN A 135 -22.08 -20.75 7.21
CA GLN A 135 -22.88 -20.73 5.99
C GLN A 135 -22.99 -22.14 5.41
N MET A 136 -24.22 -22.68 5.38
CA MET A 136 -24.50 -23.95 4.72
C MET A 136 -24.18 -23.85 3.22
N ARG A 137 -23.48 -24.86 2.71
CA ARG A 137 -23.14 -25.00 1.30
C ARG A 137 -23.97 -26.10 0.67
N LEU A 138 -24.17 -25.99 -0.64
CA LEU A 138 -24.86 -27.04 -1.39
C LEU A 138 -24.13 -28.39 -1.27
N SER A 139 -22.80 -28.36 -1.09
CA SER A 139 -21.95 -29.53 -0.84
C SER A 139 -22.27 -30.25 0.47
N ASP A 140 -22.85 -29.56 1.47
CA ASP A 140 -23.15 -30.18 2.76
C ASP A 140 -24.40 -31.08 2.68
N PHE A 141 -25.15 -30.98 1.58
CA PHE A 141 -26.36 -31.75 1.30
C PHE A 141 -26.18 -32.84 0.24
N MET A 142 -25.01 -32.92 -0.41
CA MET A 142 -24.68 -33.93 -1.44
C MET A 142 -23.81 -35.03 -0.85
#